data_AF-A0A1H7UU00-F1
#
_entry.id   AF-A0A1H7UU00-F1
#
_cell.length_a   1.000
_cell.length_b   1.000
_cell.length_c   1.000
_cell.angle_alpha   90.00
_cell.angle_beta   90.00
_cell.angle_gamma   90.00
#
_symmetry.space_group_name_H-M   'P 1'
#
loop_
_entity.id
_entity.type
_entity.pdbx_description
1 polymer ?
#
loop_
_entity_poly.entity_id
_entity_poly.type
_entity_poly.pdbx_seq_one_letter_code
_entity_poly.pdbx_strand_id
1 'polypeptide(L)'
;MGAQHLYRAQGVAGRALAGVAGNRGRAGAAAGAAGHAQIGDAGAGAAAAEIAVVADGLAAAVRRAVRARRRPRHLGLVPDAGPVRRAVAGGMAGTPSRAGAGMSSAELELRAQPSTARALWQGLRPRHWLKNLLVFVPMLAAHALNGATALQSLVAFAAFCLCASSAYLLNDVMDAEDDRHHPTKRHRPIASGALPAVLARTVSAVLALAALVLCACYGWLLLAAVAVYFGVTVGYSAYLKRLLMVDTVTLALLHTLRVLGGCAATGIEPSFWLLAFSFFLFLSLALLKRHSELFNLERVGKEKTSGRGYVTADRAPIGMLGMNSAFVSVVIFMLYFNSENVLKLYRHPSWLFGIVPLAMLWLGRLWVLSFRGEVNEDPLLYVSRDPVSLIVIAACAALGAAAV
;
A
#
# COMPACT_ATOMS: atom_id res chain seq x y z
N MET A 1 52.91 29.75 -48.82
CA MET A 1 51.68 29.42 -49.57
C MET A 1 50.77 28.69 -48.60
N GLY A 2 49.91 29.35 -47.82
CA GLY A 2 48.72 30.14 -48.19
C GLY A 2 47.52 29.37 -47.57
N ALA A 3 47.09 29.69 -46.33
CA ALA A 3 46.03 30.66 -45.96
C ALA A 3 44.64 30.17 -46.47
N GLN A 4 43.52 30.13 -45.75
CA GLN A 4 42.91 30.93 -44.64
C GLN A 4 41.84 30.02 -43.95
N HIS A 5 41.59 29.95 -42.61
CA HIS A 5 41.10 30.93 -41.60
C HIS A 5 39.78 31.64 -42.00
N LEU A 6 38.79 32.03 -41.17
CA LEU A 6 38.41 32.06 -39.73
C LEU A 6 36.93 32.56 -39.72
N TYR A 7 36.04 32.09 -38.84
CA TYR A 7 35.54 32.76 -37.61
C TYR A 7 35.05 34.22 -37.68
N ARG A 8 33.84 34.43 -37.10
CA ARG A 8 33.32 35.62 -36.36
C ARG A 8 32.87 36.89 -37.12
N ALA A 9 31.67 37.35 -36.75
CA ALA A 9 31.32 38.69 -36.21
C ALA A 9 29.90 39.08 -36.70
N GLN A 10 28.91 39.27 -35.82
CA GLN A 10 28.55 40.51 -35.10
C GLN A 10 27.12 40.92 -35.53
N GLY A 11 26.29 41.23 -34.54
CA GLY A 11 25.01 41.90 -34.77
C GLY A 11 25.13 43.42 -34.74
N VAL A 12 23.94 44.03 -34.79
CA VAL A 12 23.57 45.43 -34.54
C VAL A 12 23.45 46.32 -35.79
N ALA A 13 22.18 46.69 -36.06
CA ALA A 13 21.64 47.96 -36.58
C ALA A 13 20.44 47.60 -37.49
N GLY A 14 19.19 48.02 -37.27
CA GLY A 14 18.73 49.24 -36.64
C GLY A 14 18.05 50.11 -37.71
N ARG A 15 16.72 49.98 -37.82
CA ARG A 15 15.73 50.94 -38.38
C ARG A 15 15.95 51.43 -39.82
N ALA A 16 14.95 51.18 -40.67
CA ALA A 16 13.97 52.18 -41.12
C ALA A 16 13.22 51.67 -42.37
N LEU A 17 11.90 51.68 -42.33
CA LEU A 17 11.04 52.38 -43.30
C LEU A 17 9.56 52.14 -42.91
N ALA A 18 8.98 53.19 -42.31
CA ALA A 18 7.57 53.52 -42.43
C ALA A 18 7.26 53.80 -43.92
N GLY A 19 6.06 53.67 -44.48
CA GLY A 19 4.71 53.50 -43.97
C GLY A 19 3.76 54.12 -45.02
N VAL A 20 2.55 53.58 -45.21
CA VAL A 20 1.41 54.23 -45.92
C VAL A 20 0.11 53.60 -45.35
N ALA A 21 -0.58 54.28 -44.42
CA ALA A 21 -1.87 54.98 -44.57
C ALA A 21 -3.05 54.05 -44.99
N GLY A 22 -4.03 53.72 -44.15
CA GLY A 22 -5.18 54.53 -43.66
C GLY A 22 -6.44 53.64 -43.84
N ASN A 23 -7.57 53.67 -43.13
CA ASN A 23 -8.26 54.71 -42.37
C ASN A 23 -9.44 54.06 -41.58
N ARG A 24 -9.69 54.56 -40.36
CA ARG A 24 -10.94 54.71 -39.56
C ARG A 24 -12.09 53.68 -39.63
N GLY A 25 -12.41 53.15 -38.44
CA GLY A 25 -13.75 52.80 -37.97
C GLY A 25 -13.77 52.77 -36.44
N ARG A 26 -14.34 53.81 -35.81
CA ARG A 26 -14.37 54.01 -34.34
C ARG A 26 -15.70 53.47 -33.76
N ALA A 27 -15.61 53.03 -32.51
CA ALA A 27 -16.67 52.99 -31.50
C ALA A 27 -17.68 51.82 -31.53
N GLY A 28 -17.57 50.95 -30.51
CA GLY A 28 -18.62 50.02 -30.09
C GLY A 28 -18.06 48.82 -29.33
N ALA A 29 -18.47 48.66 -28.07
CA ALA A 29 -18.25 47.48 -27.21
C ALA A 29 -16.89 47.30 -26.51
N ALA A 30 -16.46 48.32 -25.75
CA ALA A 30 -15.59 48.14 -24.60
C ALA A 30 -16.41 48.34 -23.31
N ALA A 31 -17.32 47.42 -23.01
CA ALA A 31 -18.02 47.31 -21.74
C ALA A 31 -18.48 45.85 -21.57
N GLY A 32 -17.64 45.01 -20.95
CA GLY A 32 -17.97 43.60 -20.74
C GLY A 32 -16.85 42.76 -20.11
N ALA A 33 -15.60 43.23 -20.11
CA ALA A 33 -14.45 42.42 -19.69
C ALA A 33 -13.90 42.75 -18.28
N ALA A 34 -14.65 43.46 -17.43
CA ALA A 34 -14.19 43.83 -16.08
C ALA A 34 -14.96 43.16 -14.92
N GLY A 35 -15.96 42.31 -15.21
CA GLY A 35 -16.80 41.67 -14.18
C GLY A 35 -16.40 40.24 -13.78
N HIS A 36 -15.55 39.55 -14.55
CA HIS A 36 -15.29 38.12 -14.36
C HIS A 36 -13.93 37.76 -13.73
N ALA A 37 -13.07 38.74 -13.46
CA ALA A 37 -11.73 38.48 -12.90
C ALA A 37 -11.65 38.55 -11.36
N GLN A 38 -12.71 38.98 -10.67
CA GLN A 38 -12.65 39.27 -9.22
C GLN A 38 -13.29 38.20 -8.31
N ILE A 39 -13.95 37.18 -8.87
CA ILE A 39 -14.67 36.15 -8.08
C ILE A 39 -13.83 34.87 -7.88
N GLY A 40 -12.74 34.68 -8.64
CA GLY A 40 -11.86 33.50 -8.53
C GLY A 40 -10.75 33.60 -7.48
N ASP A 41 -10.13 34.77 -7.32
CA ASP A 41 -8.95 34.94 -6.44
C ASP A 41 -9.29 34.94 -4.95
N ALA A 42 -10.47 35.46 -4.58
CA ALA A 42 -10.89 35.51 -3.18
C ALA A 42 -11.20 34.11 -2.61
N GLY A 43 -11.80 33.23 -3.42
CA GLY A 43 -12.10 31.85 -3.03
C GLY A 43 -10.86 30.96 -2.93
N ALA A 44 -9.89 31.15 -3.83
CA ALA A 44 -8.61 30.44 -3.79
C ALA A 44 -7.75 30.86 -2.59
N GLY A 45 -7.72 32.16 -2.27
CA GLY A 45 -7.02 32.69 -1.11
C GLY A 45 -7.61 32.24 0.24
N ALA A 46 -8.94 32.21 0.35
CA ALA A 46 -9.62 31.71 1.55
C ALA A 46 -9.41 30.20 1.76
N ALA A 47 -9.52 29.40 0.69
CA ALA A 47 -9.22 27.96 0.74
C ALA A 47 -7.75 27.69 1.09
N ALA A 48 -6.81 28.48 0.55
CA ALA A 48 -5.39 28.35 0.89
C ALA A 48 -5.11 28.68 2.37
N ALA A 49 -5.80 29.67 2.93
CA ALA A 49 -5.68 30.04 4.34
C ALA A 49 -6.26 28.95 5.27
N GLU A 50 -7.43 28.38 4.95
CA GLU A 50 -8.02 27.29 5.72
C GLU A 50 -7.19 26.00 5.64
N ILE A 51 -6.64 25.68 4.46
CA ILE A 51 -5.72 24.56 4.26
C ILE A 51 -4.43 24.76 5.08
N ALA A 52 -3.90 25.98 5.16
CA ALA A 52 -2.73 26.28 5.99
C ALA A 52 -3.00 26.05 7.48
N VAL A 53 -4.18 26.44 7.98
CA VAL A 53 -4.59 26.21 9.38
C VAL A 53 -4.72 24.70 9.68
N VAL A 54 -5.33 23.93 8.78
CA VAL A 54 -5.43 22.47 8.92
C VAL A 54 -4.04 21.81 8.86
N ALA A 55 -3.16 22.28 7.96
CA ALA A 55 -1.79 21.79 7.85
C ALA A 55 -0.98 22.07 9.13
N ASP A 56 -1.13 23.24 9.74
CA ASP A 56 -0.47 23.60 10.99
C ASP A 56 -1.00 22.81 12.19
N GLY A 57 -2.32 22.60 12.26
CA GLY A 57 -2.96 21.76 13.27
C GLY A 57 -2.49 20.31 13.19
N LEU A 58 -2.42 19.76 11.98
CA LEU A 58 -1.88 18.43 11.74
C LEU A 58 -0.37 18.38 12.06
N ALA A 59 0.42 19.36 11.64
CA ALA A 59 1.84 19.43 11.96
C ALA A 59 2.06 19.46 13.48
N ALA A 60 1.20 20.14 14.24
CA ALA A 60 1.20 20.14 15.69
C ALA A 60 0.81 18.76 16.29
N ALA A 61 -0.23 18.11 15.76
CA ALA A 61 -0.64 16.78 16.17
C ALA A 61 0.45 15.71 15.89
N VAL A 62 1.08 15.77 14.72
CA VAL A 62 2.22 14.93 14.33
C VAL A 62 3.42 15.19 15.24
N ARG A 63 3.76 16.46 15.51
CA ARG A 63 4.83 16.80 16.47
C ARG A 63 4.57 16.22 17.87
N ARG A 64 3.32 16.26 18.35
CA ARG A 64 2.92 15.65 19.63
C ARG A 64 3.05 14.12 19.59
N ALA A 65 2.59 13.47 18.54
CA ALA A 65 2.71 12.01 18.37
C ALA A 65 4.17 11.54 18.26
N VAL A 66 5.00 12.27 17.51
CA VAL A 66 6.44 11.99 17.37
C VAL A 66 7.18 12.20 18.70
N ARG A 67 6.84 13.25 19.47
CA ARG A 67 7.40 13.48 20.82
C ARG A 67 6.99 12.38 21.80
N ALA A 68 5.76 11.89 21.73
CA ALA A 68 5.30 10.77 22.55
C ALA A 68 6.08 9.47 22.27
N ARG A 69 6.60 9.29 21.04
CA ARG A 69 7.41 8.14 20.62
C ARG A 69 8.89 8.24 21.05
N ARG A 70 9.38 9.43 21.40
CA ARG A 70 10.76 9.66 21.90
C ARG A 70 10.95 9.32 23.38
N ARG A 71 9.88 8.99 24.12
CA ARG A 71 10.06 8.30 25.40
C ARG A 71 10.48 6.86 25.11
N PRO A 72 11.62 6.37 25.63
CA PRO A 72 12.02 4.99 25.45
C PRO A 72 10.99 4.13 26.17
N ARG A 73 9.99 3.63 25.43
CA ARG A 73 9.37 2.38 25.83
C ARG A 73 10.42 1.32 25.52
N HIS A 74 11.06 0.81 26.56
CA HIS A 74 11.54 -0.57 26.56
C HIS A 74 10.32 -1.46 26.27
N LEU A 75 9.91 -1.52 25.00
CA LEU A 75 9.11 -2.63 24.52
C LEU A 75 10.06 -3.81 24.59
N GLY A 76 9.80 -4.69 25.55
CA GLY A 76 10.49 -5.95 25.70
C GLY A 76 10.58 -6.62 24.34
N LEU A 77 11.81 -6.66 23.83
CA LEU A 77 12.25 -7.70 22.92
C LEU A 77 11.78 -9.01 23.56
N VAL A 78 10.92 -9.74 22.85
CA VAL A 78 10.79 -11.18 23.10
C VAL A 78 12.22 -11.71 23.13
N PRO A 79 12.68 -12.35 24.22
CA PRO A 79 14.07 -12.75 24.33
C PRO A 79 14.45 -13.64 23.16
N ASP A 80 15.51 -13.25 22.46
CA ASP A 80 16.31 -14.13 21.62
C ASP A 80 16.65 -15.38 22.43
N ALA A 81 16.16 -16.54 21.99
CA ALA A 81 16.59 -17.81 22.51
C ALA A 81 17.93 -18.19 21.87
N GLY A 82 19.02 -17.89 22.57
CA GLY A 82 20.32 -18.53 22.38
C GLY A 82 21.39 -17.92 23.31
N PRO A 83 22.48 -18.63 23.69
CA PRO A 83 22.77 -20.06 23.55
C PRO A 83 22.80 -20.78 24.92
N VAL A 84 22.63 -22.10 24.87
CA VAL A 84 22.81 -23.03 26.00
C VAL A 84 24.23 -22.85 26.58
N ARG A 85 24.32 -22.32 27.80
CA ARG A 85 25.55 -22.37 28.60
C ARG A 85 25.81 -23.82 29.00
N ARG A 86 26.88 -24.42 28.46
CA ARG A 86 27.54 -25.59 29.03
C ARG A 86 27.99 -25.23 30.46
N ALA A 87 27.35 -25.83 31.46
CA ALA A 87 27.86 -25.85 32.82
C ALA A 87 29.03 -26.83 32.87
N VAL A 88 30.23 -26.30 33.15
CA VAL A 88 31.39 -27.08 33.55
C VAL A 88 31.15 -27.57 34.97
N ALA A 89 31.48 -28.84 35.19
CA ALA A 89 31.38 -29.56 36.44
C ALA A 89 32.08 -28.86 37.61
N GLY A 90 31.41 -28.83 38.76
CA GLY A 90 31.98 -28.54 40.07
C GLY A 90 31.11 -29.26 41.11
N GLY A 91 31.60 -30.37 41.63
CA GLY A 91 30.91 -31.17 42.63
C GLY A 91 30.97 -30.54 44.02
N MET A 92 29.93 -30.75 44.83
CA MET A 92 30.04 -31.31 46.19
C MET A 92 28.64 -31.50 46.81
N ALA A 93 28.41 -32.74 47.25
CA ALA A 93 27.62 -33.22 48.39
C ALA A 93 26.29 -32.53 48.82
N GLY A 94 25.22 -33.33 48.93
CA GLY A 94 24.20 -33.12 49.96
C GLY A 94 22.76 -33.53 49.64
N THR A 95 22.36 -34.71 50.12
CA THR A 95 20.99 -35.17 50.47
C THR A 95 19.99 -35.62 49.37
N PRO A 96 19.36 -36.81 49.51
CA PRO A 96 18.28 -37.28 48.64
C PRO A 96 16.91 -37.02 49.28
N SER A 97 15.94 -36.47 48.54
CA SER A 97 14.53 -36.61 48.92
C SER A 97 13.55 -36.41 47.76
N ARG A 98 12.80 -37.49 47.50
CA ARG A 98 11.42 -37.58 47.01
C ARG A 98 11.08 -37.05 45.61
N ALA A 99 11.09 -37.98 44.66
CA ALA A 99 9.99 -38.30 43.74
C ALA A 99 9.02 -37.15 43.38
N GLY A 100 9.44 -36.30 42.45
CA GLY A 100 8.53 -35.63 41.53
C GLY A 100 8.72 -36.28 40.17
N ALA A 101 7.68 -36.94 39.64
CA ALA A 101 7.69 -37.53 38.31
C ALA A 101 8.13 -36.47 37.29
N GLY A 102 9.36 -36.61 36.78
CA GLY A 102 9.86 -35.77 35.71
C GLY A 102 9.04 -36.06 34.47
N MET A 103 8.11 -35.17 34.14
CA MET A 103 7.52 -35.15 32.80
C MET A 103 8.67 -35.08 31.81
N SER A 104 8.74 -36.07 30.92
CA SER A 104 9.73 -36.12 29.87
C SER A 104 9.65 -34.84 29.03
N SER A 105 10.77 -34.31 28.54
CA SER A 105 10.77 -33.20 27.58
C SER A 105 9.88 -33.49 26.36
N ALA A 106 9.70 -34.78 26.02
CA ALA A 106 8.76 -35.23 24.99
C ALA A 106 7.27 -35.03 25.37
N GLU A 107 6.91 -35.13 26.64
CA GLU A 107 5.53 -34.86 27.11
C GLU A 107 5.22 -33.37 27.21
N LEU A 108 6.24 -32.53 27.44
CA LEU A 108 6.16 -31.07 27.36
C LEU A 108 6.04 -30.58 25.90
N GLU A 109 6.73 -31.22 24.95
CA GLU A 109 6.59 -30.94 23.51
C GLU A 109 5.23 -31.41 22.95
N LEU A 110 4.69 -32.53 23.44
CA LEU A 110 3.38 -33.04 23.02
C LEU A 110 2.21 -32.14 23.45
N ARG A 111 2.36 -31.40 24.57
CA ARG A 111 1.30 -30.54 25.14
C ARG A 111 1.17 -29.16 24.48
N ALA A 112 2.06 -28.76 23.56
CA ALA A 112 2.05 -27.42 22.97
C ALA A 112 1.75 -27.40 21.46
N GLN A 113 1.22 -28.48 20.88
CA GLN A 113 0.77 -28.42 19.49
C GLN A 113 -0.52 -27.58 19.42
N PRO A 114 -0.54 -26.45 18.69
CA PRO A 114 -1.74 -25.64 18.57
C PRO A 114 -2.86 -26.49 17.96
N SER A 115 -4.08 -26.33 18.45
CA SER A 115 -5.23 -27.05 17.90
C SER A 115 -5.31 -26.86 16.38
N THR A 116 -5.69 -27.90 15.65
CA THR A 116 -5.80 -27.85 14.18
C THR A 116 -6.67 -26.69 13.71
N ALA A 117 -7.72 -26.35 14.48
CA ALA A 117 -8.57 -25.18 14.22
C ALA A 117 -7.80 -23.85 14.32
N ARG A 118 -6.95 -23.69 15.36
CA ARG A 118 -6.10 -22.51 15.52
C ARG A 118 -5.05 -22.44 14.40
N ALA A 119 -4.45 -23.57 14.04
CA ALA A 119 -3.49 -23.68 12.95
C ALA A 119 -4.13 -23.30 11.60
N LEU A 120 -5.38 -23.74 11.36
CA LEU A 120 -6.15 -23.36 10.19
C LEU A 120 -6.47 -21.86 10.18
N TRP A 121 -6.97 -21.31 11.29
CA TRP A 121 -7.24 -19.86 11.40
C TRP A 121 -5.99 -19.01 11.12
N GLN A 122 -4.83 -19.45 11.61
CA GLN A 122 -3.55 -18.82 11.28
C GLN A 122 -3.21 -18.95 9.79
N GLY A 123 -3.42 -20.12 9.20
CA GLY A 123 -3.21 -20.39 7.77
C GLY A 123 -4.12 -19.58 6.83
N LEU A 124 -5.35 -19.27 7.25
CA LEU A 124 -6.26 -18.39 6.51
C LEU A 124 -5.78 -16.93 6.43
N ARG A 125 -4.88 -16.54 7.34
CA ARG A 125 -4.28 -15.21 7.43
C ARG A 125 -5.29 -14.04 7.50
N PRO A 126 -6.23 -14.00 8.47
CA PRO A 126 -7.26 -12.96 8.57
C PRO A 126 -6.73 -11.52 8.62
N ARG A 127 -5.53 -11.30 9.18
CA ARG A 127 -4.88 -9.98 9.19
C ARG A 127 -4.65 -9.42 7.77
N HIS A 128 -4.53 -10.29 6.77
CA HIS A 128 -4.35 -9.89 5.38
C HIS A 128 -5.67 -9.51 4.68
N TRP A 129 -6.82 -9.82 5.28
CA TRP A 129 -8.13 -9.37 4.77
C TRP A 129 -8.29 -7.86 4.78
N LEU A 130 -7.48 -7.15 5.58
CA LEU A 130 -7.40 -5.68 5.55
C LEU A 130 -7.17 -5.15 4.11
N LYS A 131 -6.39 -5.87 3.29
CA LYS A 131 -6.13 -5.48 1.90
C LYS A 131 -7.36 -5.52 1.02
N ASN A 132 -8.36 -6.34 1.40
CA ASN A 132 -9.60 -6.48 0.66
C ASN A 132 -10.59 -5.37 0.98
N LEU A 133 -10.34 -4.50 1.98
CA LEU A 133 -11.16 -3.30 2.20
C LEU A 133 -11.18 -2.36 0.99
N LEU A 134 -10.23 -2.52 0.05
CA LEU A 134 -10.21 -1.78 -1.20
C LEU A 134 -11.45 -2.01 -2.08
N VAL A 135 -12.18 -3.11 -1.90
CA VAL A 135 -13.45 -3.34 -2.63
C VAL A 135 -14.54 -2.33 -2.26
N PHE A 136 -14.44 -1.66 -1.10
CA PHE A 136 -15.39 -0.62 -0.69
C PHE A 136 -15.07 0.76 -1.27
N VAL A 137 -13.88 0.95 -1.86
CA VAL A 137 -13.45 2.25 -2.39
C VAL A 137 -14.44 2.84 -3.41
N PRO A 138 -14.97 2.08 -4.40
CA PRO A 138 -15.93 2.62 -5.35
C PRO A 138 -17.23 3.11 -4.70
N MET A 139 -17.77 2.35 -3.76
CA MET A 139 -18.96 2.71 -2.98
C MET A 139 -18.76 4.03 -2.22
N LEU A 140 -17.60 4.18 -1.56
CA LEU A 140 -17.24 5.40 -0.82
C LEU A 140 -17.00 6.58 -1.76
N ALA A 141 -16.28 6.38 -2.86
CA ALA A 141 -15.94 7.42 -3.82
C ALA A 141 -17.17 7.99 -4.55
N ALA A 142 -18.19 7.16 -4.79
CA ALA A 142 -19.43 7.56 -5.45
C ALA A 142 -20.55 8.03 -4.48
N HIS A 143 -20.26 8.12 -3.17
CA HIS A 143 -21.25 8.40 -2.11
C HIS A 143 -22.47 7.45 -2.12
N ALA A 144 -22.31 6.24 -2.66
CA ALA A 144 -23.38 5.26 -2.84
C ALA A 144 -23.63 4.45 -1.55
N LEU A 145 -23.97 5.12 -0.44
CA LEU A 145 -24.04 4.54 0.91
C LEU A 145 -25.39 3.87 1.24
N ASN A 146 -26.11 3.36 0.23
CA ASN A 146 -27.37 2.66 0.44
C ASN A 146 -27.16 1.19 0.83
N GLY A 147 -28.17 0.56 1.43
CA GLY A 147 -28.07 -0.82 1.94
C GLY A 147 -27.80 -1.87 0.86
N ALA A 148 -28.30 -1.68 -0.36
CA ALA A 148 -28.06 -2.60 -1.47
C ALA A 148 -26.60 -2.58 -1.93
N THR A 149 -26.04 -1.38 -2.14
CA THR A 149 -24.63 -1.20 -2.51
C THR A 149 -23.68 -1.67 -1.40
N ALA A 150 -24.05 -1.46 -0.12
CA ALA A 150 -23.31 -1.98 1.02
C ALA A 150 -23.28 -3.51 1.03
N LEU A 151 -24.42 -4.17 0.80
CA LEU A 151 -24.50 -5.63 0.70
C LEU A 151 -23.68 -6.17 -0.46
N GLN A 152 -23.77 -5.56 -1.65
CA GLN A 152 -22.95 -5.93 -2.81
C GLN A 152 -21.46 -5.81 -2.52
N SER A 153 -21.03 -4.73 -1.86
CA SER A 153 -19.63 -4.53 -1.47
C SER A 153 -19.17 -5.54 -0.41
N LEU A 154 -20.04 -5.90 0.54
CA LEU A 154 -19.77 -6.95 1.53
C LEU A 154 -19.62 -8.34 0.88
N VAL A 155 -20.42 -8.64 -0.13
CA VAL A 155 -20.31 -9.88 -0.90
C VAL A 155 -18.99 -9.93 -1.66
N ALA A 156 -18.61 -8.84 -2.33
CA ALA A 156 -17.29 -8.71 -2.96
C ALA A 156 -16.18 -8.92 -1.93
N PHE A 157 -16.26 -8.26 -0.77
CA PHE A 157 -15.29 -8.41 0.32
C PHE A 157 -15.16 -9.86 0.76
N ALA A 158 -16.28 -10.55 1.00
CA ALA A 158 -16.30 -11.97 1.36
C ALA A 158 -15.64 -12.84 0.28
N ALA A 159 -16.00 -12.63 -0.99
CA ALA A 159 -15.42 -13.37 -2.12
C ALA A 159 -13.89 -13.18 -2.21
N PHE A 160 -13.39 -11.94 -2.13
CA PHE A 160 -11.96 -11.65 -2.13
C PHE A 160 -11.24 -12.22 -0.90
N CYS A 161 -11.90 -12.27 0.27
CA CYS A 161 -11.35 -12.89 1.48
C CYS A 161 -11.22 -14.42 1.34
N LEU A 162 -12.26 -15.10 0.88
CA LEU A 162 -12.25 -16.54 0.59
C LEU A 162 -11.17 -16.89 -0.44
N CYS A 163 -11.13 -16.12 -1.54
CA CYS A 163 -10.14 -16.26 -2.60
C CYS A 163 -8.70 -16.05 -2.11
N ALA A 164 -8.46 -15.00 -1.31
CA ALA A 164 -7.14 -14.71 -0.77
C ALA A 164 -6.68 -15.81 0.22
N SER A 165 -7.56 -16.26 1.10
CA SER A 165 -7.26 -17.35 2.05
C SER A 165 -6.99 -18.67 1.33
N SER A 166 -7.74 -18.98 0.27
CA SER A 166 -7.46 -20.12 -0.61
C SER A 166 -6.05 -20.05 -1.19
N ALA A 167 -5.69 -18.92 -1.80
CA ALA A 167 -4.38 -18.74 -2.42
C ALA A 167 -3.23 -18.78 -1.40
N TYR A 168 -3.43 -18.25 -0.18
CA TYR A 168 -2.43 -18.34 0.89
C TYR A 168 -2.22 -19.77 1.37
N LEU A 169 -3.28 -20.55 1.57
CA LEU A 169 -3.15 -21.95 1.93
C LEU A 169 -2.45 -22.75 0.83
N LEU A 170 -2.81 -22.54 -0.44
CA LEU A 170 -2.16 -23.20 -1.57
C LEU A 170 -0.67 -22.84 -1.64
N ASN A 171 -0.33 -21.56 -1.48
CA ASN A 171 1.05 -21.11 -1.45
C ASN A 171 1.83 -21.74 -0.29
N ASP A 172 1.26 -21.79 0.90
CA ASP A 172 1.93 -22.36 2.08
C ASP A 172 2.12 -23.89 1.95
N VAL A 173 1.27 -24.57 1.17
CA VAL A 173 1.50 -25.99 0.81
C VAL A 173 2.67 -26.11 -0.17
N MET A 174 2.71 -25.29 -1.22
CA MET A 174 3.77 -25.35 -2.23
C MET A 174 5.14 -24.97 -1.67
N ASP A 175 5.18 -23.97 -0.79
CA ASP A 175 6.42 -23.48 -0.16
C ASP A 175 6.80 -24.32 1.09
N ALA A 176 6.06 -25.38 1.46
CA ALA A 176 6.21 -26.06 2.75
C ALA A 176 7.60 -26.67 2.98
N GLU A 177 8.20 -27.27 1.95
CA GLU A 177 9.53 -27.89 2.05
C GLU A 177 10.63 -26.82 2.21
N ASP A 178 10.57 -25.75 1.42
CA ASP A 178 11.49 -24.62 1.54
C ASP A 178 11.34 -23.91 2.90
N ASP A 179 10.10 -23.74 3.36
CA ASP A 179 9.79 -23.06 4.61
C ASP A 179 10.31 -23.82 5.84
N ARG A 180 10.39 -25.16 5.79
CA ARG A 180 10.98 -25.98 6.88
C ARG A 180 12.44 -25.64 7.16
N HIS A 181 13.19 -25.29 6.13
CA HIS A 181 14.62 -24.95 6.22
C HIS A 181 14.86 -23.47 6.51
N HIS A 182 13.81 -22.63 6.52
CA HIS A 182 13.94 -21.20 6.70
C HIS A 182 13.92 -20.77 8.19
N PRO A 183 14.83 -19.89 8.65
CA PRO A 183 14.98 -19.53 10.08
C PRO A 183 13.68 -19.10 10.76
N THR A 184 12.88 -18.24 10.12
CA THR A 184 11.60 -17.75 10.66
C THR A 184 10.35 -18.45 10.11
N LYS A 185 10.33 -18.86 8.84
CA LYS A 185 9.14 -19.45 8.19
C LYS A 185 8.89 -20.91 8.58
N ARG A 186 9.85 -21.59 9.20
CA ARG A 186 9.68 -22.95 9.74
C ARG A 186 8.53 -23.08 10.75
N HIS A 187 8.14 -21.97 11.37
CA HIS A 187 7.03 -21.91 12.33
C HIS A 187 5.65 -21.75 11.67
N ARG A 188 5.57 -21.66 10.33
CA ARG A 188 4.27 -21.62 9.63
C ARG A 188 3.50 -22.92 9.87
N PRO A 189 2.17 -22.89 10.00
CA PRO A 189 1.37 -24.05 10.40
C PRO A 189 1.62 -25.33 9.58
N ILE A 190 1.82 -25.20 8.26
CA ILE A 190 2.04 -26.35 7.37
C ILE A 190 3.50 -26.83 7.46
N ALA A 191 4.47 -25.90 7.48
CA ALA A 191 5.89 -26.22 7.58
C ALA A 191 6.24 -26.89 8.92
N SER A 192 5.62 -26.45 10.02
CA SER A 192 5.81 -27.01 11.36
C SER A 192 5.06 -28.31 11.62
N GLY A 193 4.19 -28.74 10.69
CA GLY A 193 3.34 -29.92 10.86
C GLY A 193 2.07 -29.69 11.70
N ALA A 194 1.84 -28.49 12.23
CA ALA A 194 0.63 -28.14 13.00
C ALA A 194 -0.68 -28.20 12.17
N LEU A 195 -0.59 -28.04 10.85
CA LEU A 195 -1.69 -28.18 9.92
C LEU A 195 -1.31 -29.21 8.84
N PRO A 196 -2.03 -30.35 8.73
CA PRO A 196 -1.77 -31.34 7.68
C PRO A 196 -1.90 -30.75 6.27
N ALA A 197 -0.92 -31.00 5.40
CA ALA A 197 -0.91 -30.46 4.04
C ALA A 197 -2.10 -30.94 3.18
N VAL A 198 -2.62 -32.14 3.43
CA VAL A 198 -3.84 -32.64 2.76
C VAL A 198 -5.03 -31.77 3.14
N LEU A 199 -5.24 -31.51 4.45
CA LEU A 199 -6.31 -30.66 4.94
C LEU A 199 -6.19 -29.22 4.42
N ALA A 200 -4.97 -28.67 4.39
CA ALA A 200 -4.75 -27.33 3.84
C ALA A 200 -5.11 -27.24 2.35
N ARG A 201 -4.78 -28.26 1.55
CA ARG A 201 -5.16 -28.34 0.13
C ARG A 201 -6.67 -28.47 -0.06
N THR A 202 -7.34 -29.33 0.71
CA THR A 202 -8.80 -29.51 0.59
C THR A 202 -9.53 -28.23 0.98
N VAL A 203 -9.15 -27.58 2.08
CA VAL A 203 -9.75 -26.30 2.49
C VAL A 203 -9.46 -25.21 1.46
N SER A 204 -8.25 -25.15 0.91
CA SER A 204 -7.92 -24.22 -0.18
C SER A 204 -8.84 -24.39 -1.39
N ALA A 205 -9.07 -25.63 -1.85
CA ALA A 205 -9.96 -25.92 -2.97
C ALA A 205 -11.43 -25.55 -2.66
N VAL A 206 -11.92 -25.91 -1.46
CA VAL A 206 -13.29 -25.57 -1.02
C VAL A 206 -13.49 -24.05 -0.96
N LEU A 207 -12.52 -23.29 -0.43
CA LEU A 207 -12.59 -21.84 -0.36
C LEU A 207 -12.57 -21.18 -1.75
N ALA A 208 -11.75 -21.70 -2.69
CA ALA A 208 -11.75 -21.22 -4.07
C ALA A 208 -13.10 -21.46 -4.74
N LEU A 209 -13.64 -22.69 -4.61
CA LEU A 209 -14.95 -23.02 -5.17
C LEU A 209 -16.06 -22.17 -4.56
N ALA A 210 -16.07 -21.99 -3.24
CA ALA A 210 -17.04 -21.15 -2.54
C ALA A 210 -16.97 -19.69 -3.02
N ALA A 211 -15.76 -19.14 -3.22
CA ALA A 211 -15.59 -17.79 -3.75
C ALA A 211 -16.17 -17.66 -5.17
N LEU A 212 -15.89 -18.63 -6.05
CA LEU A 212 -16.38 -18.60 -7.43
C LEU A 212 -17.90 -18.79 -7.52
N VAL A 213 -18.47 -19.72 -6.75
CA VAL A 213 -19.93 -19.92 -6.67
C VAL A 213 -20.61 -18.65 -6.15
N LEU A 214 -20.08 -18.06 -5.08
CA LEU A 214 -20.61 -16.80 -4.54
C LEU A 214 -20.60 -15.68 -5.59
N CYS A 215 -19.52 -15.54 -6.35
CA CYS A 215 -19.45 -14.55 -7.42
C CYS A 215 -20.43 -14.83 -8.55
N ALA A 216 -20.55 -16.09 -8.98
CA ALA A 216 -21.45 -16.50 -10.04
C ALA A 216 -22.93 -16.22 -9.70
N CYS A 217 -23.32 -16.33 -8.43
CA CYS A 217 -24.66 -15.99 -7.96
C CYS A 217 -24.98 -14.49 -8.00
N TYR A 218 -23.96 -13.61 -7.96
CA TYR A 218 -24.15 -12.16 -7.89
C TYR A 218 -23.92 -11.43 -9.21
N GLY A 219 -23.04 -11.95 -10.07
CA GLY A 219 -22.83 -11.37 -11.40
C GLY A 219 -21.56 -11.85 -12.08
N TRP A 220 -21.64 -11.99 -13.40
CA TRP A 220 -20.52 -12.45 -14.23
C TRP A 220 -19.30 -11.53 -14.15
N LEU A 221 -19.50 -10.22 -13.97
CA LEU A 221 -18.41 -9.25 -13.92
C LEU A 221 -17.59 -9.40 -12.63
N LEU A 222 -18.25 -9.65 -11.49
CA LEU A 222 -17.58 -9.96 -10.23
C LEU A 222 -16.85 -11.30 -10.32
N LEU A 223 -17.47 -12.32 -10.93
CA LEU A 223 -16.83 -13.61 -11.19
C LEU A 223 -15.56 -13.44 -12.02
N ALA A 224 -15.61 -12.68 -13.12
CA ALA A 224 -14.45 -12.41 -13.95
C ALA A 224 -13.34 -11.68 -13.17
N ALA A 225 -13.69 -10.65 -12.40
CA ALA A 225 -12.72 -9.89 -11.60
C ALA A 225 -12.01 -10.78 -10.56
N VAL A 226 -12.75 -11.62 -9.84
CA VAL A 226 -12.19 -12.53 -8.82
C VAL A 226 -11.41 -13.68 -9.48
N ALA A 227 -11.86 -14.22 -10.61
CA ALA A 227 -11.14 -15.26 -11.34
C ALA A 227 -9.78 -14.75 -11.87
N VAL A 228 -9.75 -13.56 -12.47
CA VAL A 228 -8.51 -12.90 -12.91
C VAL A 228 -7.61 -12.63 -11.71
N TYR A 229 -8.15 -12.06 -10.63
CA TYR A 229 -7.41 -11.83 -9.40
C TYR A 229 -6.79 -13.13 -8.84
N PHE A 230 -7.55 -14.22 -8.81
CA PHE A 230 -7.08 -15.52 -8.33
C PHE A 230 -5.97 -16.08 -9.22
N GLY A 231 -6.18 -16.09 -10.54
CA GLY A 231 -5.20 -16.55 -11.52
C GLY A 231 -3.88 -15.78 -11.42
N VAL A 232 -3.95 -14.44 -11.32
CA VAL A 232 -2.76 -13.60 -11.14
C VAL A 232 -2.10 -13.85 -9.79
N THR A 233 -2.86 -14.07 -8.72
CA THR A 233 -2.31 -14.37 -7.38
C THR A 233 -1.56 -15.71 -7.37
N VAL A 234 -2.13 -16.75 -7.99
CA VAL A 234 -1.48 -18.06 -8.12
C VAL A 234 -0.24 -17.95 -9.02
N GLY A 235 -0.36 -17.29 -10.18
CA GLY A 235 0.77 -17.03 -11.08
C GLY A 235 1.89 -16.22 -10.44
N TYR A 236 1.55 -15.28 -9.57
CA TYR A 236 2.50 -14.52 -8.76
C TYR A 236 3.30 -15.42 -7.83
N SER A 237 2.60 -16.27 -7.09
CA SER A 237 3.22 -17.23 -6.17
C SER A 237 4.11 -18.25 -6.87
N ALA A 238 3.68 -18.74 -8.05
CA ALA A 238 4.42 -19.72 -8.82
C ALA A 238 5.68 -19.13 -9.49
N TYR A 239 5.54 -18.00 -10.17
CA TYR A 239 6.59 -17.51 -11.08
C TYR A 239 6.81 -16.00 -11.06
N LEU A 240 5.77 -15.16 -11.14
CA LEU A 240 5.96 -13.72 -11.38
C LEU A 240 6.79 -13.03 -10.28
N LYS A 241 6.74 -13.53 -9.05
CA LYS A 241 7.56 -13.01 -7.93
C LYS A 241 9.08 -13.10 -8.19
N ARG A 242 9.51 -13.97 -9.12
CA ARG A 242 10.93 -14.21 -9.44
C ARG A 242 11.50 -13.15 -10.39
N LEU A 243 10.64 -12.54 -11.21
CA LEU A 243 11.01 -11.58 -12.23
C LEU A 243 11.21 -10.18 -11.63
N LEU A 244 12.31 -9.52 -12.01
CA LEU A 244 12.63 -8.16 -11.59
C LEU A 244 11.52 -7.19 -12.02
N MET A 245 11.08 -6.31 -11.12
CA MET A 245 10.01 -5.31 -11.30
C MET A 245 8.59 -5.85 -11.55
N VAL A 246 8.46 -6.97 -12.26
CA VAL A 246 7.17 -7.61 -12.51
C VAL A 246 6.48 -7.97 -11.21
N ASP A 247 7.21 -8.35 -10.16
CA ASP A 247 6.65 -8.61 -8.85
C ASP A 247 5.94 -7.38 -8.25
N THR A 248 6.58 -6.22 -8.26
CA THR A 248 6.02 -4.97 -7.71
C THR A 248 4.86 -4.44 -8.55
N VAL A 249 4.95 -4.52 -9.87
CA VAL A 249 3.86 -4.14 -10.79
C VAL A 249 2.67 -5.08 -10.61
N THR A 250 2.89 -6.38 -10.49
CA THR A 250 1.83 -7.37 -10.25
C THR A 250 1.13 -7.10 -8.91
N LEU A 251 1.88 -6.78 -7.85
CA LEU A 251 1.29 -6.42 -6.56
C LEU A 251 0.42 -5.16 -6.67
N ALA A 252 0.88 -4.14 -7.39
CA ALA A 252 0.10 -2.93 -7.64
C ALA A 252 -1.22 -3.26 -8.37
N LEU A 253 -1.14 -4.04 -9.46
CA LEU A 253 -2.31 -4.49 -10.22
C LEU A 253 -3.28 -5.31 -9.36
N LEU A 254 -2.79 -6.22 -8.52
CA LEU A 254 -3.64 -7.00 -7.61
C LEU A 254 -4.39 -6.11 -6.62
N HIS A 255 -3.81 -5.00 -6.17
CA HIS A 255 -4.51 -4.04 -5.32
C HIS A 255 -5.55 -3.25 -6.12
N THR A 256 -5.22 -2.78 -7.32
CA THR A 256 -6.16 -2.10 -8.23
C THR A 256 -7.32 -3.02 -8.65
N LEU A 257 -7.08 -4.31 -8.87
CA LEU A 257 -8.10 -5.31 -9.19
C LEU A 257 -9.16 -5.48 -8.09
N ARG A 258 -8.82 -5.21 -6.82
CA ARG A 258 -9.82 -5.21 -5.73
C ARG A 258 -10.77 -4.04 -5.85
N VAL A 259 -10.26 -2.86 -6.23
CA VAL A 259 -11.09 -1.68 -6.50
C VAL A 259 -12.03 -1.98 -7.68
N LEU A 260 -11.50 -2.57 -8.76
CA LEU A 260 -12.30 -3.04 -9.89
C LEU A 260 -13.34 -4.09 -9.49
N GLY A 261 -13.00 -5.02 -8.59
CA GLY A 261 -13.95 -5.99 -8.04
C GLY A 261 -15.10 -5.33 -7.27
N GLY A 262 -14.82 -4.24 -6.56
CA GLY A 262 -15.83 -3.40 -5.94
C GLY A 262 -16.77 -2.75 -6.97
N CYS A 263 -16.20 -2.17 -8.04
CA CYS A 263 -16.98 -1.62 -9.17
C CYS A 263 -17.86 -2.71 -9.80
N ALA A 264 -17.29 -3.88 -10.04
CA ALA A 264 -17.97 -5.02 -10.65
C ALA A 264 -19.15 -5.53 -9.81
N ALA A 265 -19.04 -5.52 -8.48
CA ALA A 265 -20.11 -5.95 -7.59
C ALA A 265 -21.22 -4.91 -7.44
N THR A 266 -20.87 -3.63 -7.46
CA THR A 266 -21.80 -2.51 -7.20
C THR A 266 -22.41 -1.92 -8.48
N GLY A 267 -21.86 -2.24 -9.65
CA GLY A 267 -22.23 -1.61 -10.92
C GLY A 267 -21.73 -0.16 -11.06
N ILE A 268 -20.93 0.33 -10.11
CA ILE A 268 -20.36 1.69 -10.16
C ILE A 268 -19.26 1.73 -11.21
N GLU A 269 -19.37 2.66 -12.16
CA GLU A 269 -18.42 2.79 -13.24
C GLU A 269 -17.01 3.13 -12.71
N PRO A 270 -15.96 2.42 -13.17
CA PRO A 270 -14.60 2.70 -12.72
C PRO A 270 -14.11 4.06 -13.24
N SER A 271 -13.65 4.91 -12.32
CA SER A 271 -12.95 6.15 -12.70
C SER A 271 -11.51 5.85 -13.11
N PHE A 272 -11.15 6.23 -14.35
CA PHE A 272 -9.78 6.11 -14.86
C PHE A 272 -8.75 6.73 -13.92
N TRP A 273 -9.00 7.96 -13.46
CA TRP A 273 -8.09 8.67 -12.55
C TRP A 273 -7.97 7.99 -11.19
N LEU A 274 -9.08 7.44 -10.65
CA LEU A 274 -9.06 6.71 -9.38
C LEU A 274 -8.27 5.40 -9.49
N LEU A 275 -8.41 4.67 -10.59
CA LEU A 275 -7.65 3.45 -10.85
C LEU A 275 -6.16 3.73 -11.07
N ALA A 276 -5.82 4.80 -11.82
CA ALA A 276 -4.45 5.23 -12.03
C ALA A 276 -3.80 5.66 -10.70
N PHE A 277 -4.50 6.44 -9.88
CA PHE A 277 -4.06 6.80 -8.53
C PHE A 277 -3.78 5.56 -7.69
N SER A 278 -4.75 4.64 -7.64
CA SER A 278 -4.64 3.37 -6.93
C SER A 278 -3.40 2.58 -7.38
N PHE A 279 -3.22 2.42 -8.69
CA PHE A 279 -2.06 1.72 -9.23
C PHE A 279 -0.73 2.33 -8.79
N PHE A 280 -0.53 3.64 -8.96
CA PHE A 280 0.73 4.29 -8.58
C PHE A 280 0.97 4.32 -7.06
N LEU A 281 -0.09 4.48 -6.26
CA LEU A 281 -0.01 4.39 -4.81
C LEU A 281 0.45 2.99 -4.38
N PHE A 282 -0.17 1.93 -4.90
CA PHE A 282 0.20 0.56 -4.53
C PHE A 282 1.54 0.12 -5.13
N LEU A 283 1.93 0.65 -6.29
CA LEU A 283 3.27 0.48 -6.83
C LEU A 283 4.32 1.09 -5.90
N SER A 284 4.07 2.31 -5.40
CA SER A 284 4.92 2.95 -4.40
C SER A 284 5.04 2.09 -3.13
N LEU A 285 3.93 1.58 -2.58
CA LEU A 285 3.96 0.72 -1.39
C LEU A 285 4.63 -0.64 -1.65
N ALA A 286 4.48 -1.22 -2.84
CA ALA A 286 5.15 -2.46 -3.22
C ALA A 286 6.68 -2.25 -3.33
N LEU A 287 7.11 -1.12 -3.91
CA LEU A 287 8.53 -0.72 -3.98
C LEU A 287 9.09 -0.40 -2.60
N LEU A 288 8.31 0.24 -1.72
CA LEU A 288 8.68 0.50 -0.33
C LEU A 288 8.96 -0.82 0.42
N LYS A 289 8.08 -1.81 0.26
CA LYS A 289 8.28 -3.15 0.82
C LYS A 289 9.57 -3.78 0.30
N ARG A 290 9.84 -3.67 -1.00
CA ARG A 290 11.05 -4.21 -1.62
C ARG A 290 12.31 -3.49 -1.11
N HIS A 291 12.26 -2.17 -1.02
CA HIS A 291 13.33 -1.34 -0.47
C HIS A 291 13.66 -1.76 0.97
N SER A 292 12.65 -1.88 1.83
CA SER A 292 12.82 -2.35 3.21
C SER A 292 13.38 -3.77 3.31
N GLU A 293 12.99 -4.67 2.40
CA GLU A 293 13.56 -6.04 2.33
C GLU A 293 15.05 -6.01 1.97
N LEU A 294 15.45 -5.20 0.98
CA LEU A 294 16.85 -5.03 0.59
C LEU A 294 17.69 -4.40 1.70
N PHE A 295 17.16 -3.39 2.39
CA PHE A 295 17.80 -2.78 3.57
C PHE A 295 18.07 -3.81 4.66
N ASN A 296 17.10 -4.69 4.94
CA ASN A 296 17.28 -5.73 5.95
C ASN A 296 18.25 -6.84 5.52
N LEU A 297 18.32 -7.16 4.22
CA LEU A 297 19.31 -8.11 3.69
C LEU A 297 20.74 -7.55 3.82
N GLU A 298 20.93 -6.28 3.46
CA GLU A 298 22.21 -5.57 3.60
C GLU A 298 22.69 -5.58 5.05
N ARG A 299 21.79 -5.34 6.01
CA ARG A 299 22.10 -5.39 7.45
C ARG A 299 22.54 -6.76 7.97
N VAL A 300 22.08 -7.85 7.36
CA VAL A 300 22.43 -9.23 7.73
C VAL A 300 23.63 -9.74 6.90
N GLY A 301 24.24 -8.87 6.07
CA GLY A 301 25.40 -9.22 5.24
C GLY A 301 25.06 -10.16 4.07
N LYS A 302 23.80 -10.18 3.61
CA LYS A 302 23.38 -10.96 2.44
C LYS A 302 23.24 -10.06 1.23
N GLU A 303 23.79 -10.49 0.09
CA GLU A 303 23.81 -9.66 -1.12
C GLU A 303 22.59 -9.87 -2.04
N LYS A 304 21.88 -10.99 -1.91
CA LYS A 304 20.79 -11.37 -2.82
C LYS A 304 19.54 -11.85 -2.11
N THR A 305 18.39 -11.49 -2.67
CA THR A 305 17.08 -11.99 -2.25
C THR A 305 16.90 -13.47 -2.63
N SER A 306 16.36 -14.31 -1.74
CA SER A 306 16.04 -15.69 -2.09
C SER A 306 14.76 -15.76 -2.94
N GLY A 307 14.84 -16.45 -4.07
CA GLY A 307 13.69 -16.68 -4.97
C GLY A 307 13.21 -15.44 -5.73
N ARG A 308 14.00 -14.36 -5.79
CA ARG A 308 13.66 -13.07 -6.38
C ARG A 308 14.87 -12.48 -7.15
N GLY A 309 14.59 -11.71 -8.19
CA GLY A 309 15.60 -11.14 -9.09
C GLY A 309 16.32 -9.89 -8.60
N TYR A 310 16.40 -9.64 -7.29
CA TYR A 310 16.97 -8.41 -6.72
C TYR A 310 18.24 -8.65 -5.91
N VAL A 311 19.15 -7.68 -5.97
CA VAL A 311 20.38 -7.59 -5.17
C VAL A 311 20.36 -6.35 -4.27
N THR A 312 21.19 -6.33 -3.22
CA THR A 312 21.27 -5.18 -2.29
C THR A 312 21.67 -3.88 -2.97
N ALA A 313 22.47 -3.95 -4.05
CA ALA A 313 22.83 -2.79 -4.87
C ALA A 313 21.60 -2.09 -5.50
N ASP A 314 20.49 -2.80 -5.69
CA ASP A 314 19.26 -2.24 -6.26
C ASP A 314 18.51 -1.34 -5.25
N ARG A 315 18.95 -1.27 -3.97
CA ARG A 315 18.23 -0.51 -2.94
C ARG A 315 17.98 0.94 -3.33
N ALA A 316 19.01 1.65 -3.80
CA ALA A 316 18.90 3.05 -4.20
C ALA A 316 17.94 3.26 -5.39
N PRO A 317 18.07 2.58 -6.55
CA PRO A 317 17.14 2.76 -7.67
C PRO A 317 15.70 2.38 -7.31
N ILE A 318 15.49 1.33 -6.51
CA ILE A 318 14.15 0.95 -6.03
C ILE A 318 13.53 2.04 -5.15
N GLY A 319 14.34 2.65 -4.27
CA GLY A 319 13.92 3.80 -3.48
C GLY A 319 13.49 4.98 -4.34
N MET A 320 14.26 5.33 -5.37
CA MET A 320 13.94 6.42 -6.29
C MET A 320 12.65 6.16 -7.07
N LEU A 321 12.50 4.97 -7.66
CA LEU A 321 11.29 4.57 -8.38
C LEU A 321 10.04 4.64 -7.49
N GLY A 322 10.18 4.21 -6.24
CA GLY A 322 9.07 4.18 -5.30
C GLY A 322 8.65 5.56 -4.80
N MET A 323 9.60 6.46 -4.52
CA MET A 323 9.31 7.88 -4.21
C MET A 323 8.66 8.59 -5.40
N ASN A 324 9.17 8.38 -6.62
CA ASN A 324 8.58 8.94 -7.83
C ASN A 324 7.13 8.45 -8.02
N SER A 325 6.90 7.15 -7.87
CA SER A 325 5.54 6.57 -7.93
C SER A 325 4.61 7.17 -6.85
N ALA A 326 5.15 7.49 -5.67
CA ALA A 326 4.40 8.11 -4.59
C ALA A 326 3.89 9.50 -5.01
N PHE A 327 4.78 10.37 -5.48
CA PHE A 327 4.41 11.73 -5.87
C PHE A 327 3.59 11.77 -7.16
N VAL A 328 3.83 10.87 -8.11
CA VAL A 328 2.96 10.69 -9.28
C VAL A 328 1.54 10.32 -8.85
N SER A 329 1.37 9.44 -7.85
CA SER A 329 0.04 9.13 -7.33
C SER A 329 -0.67 10.37 -6.78
N VAL A 330 0.04 11.25 -6.07
CA VAL A 330 -0.52 12.52 -5.55
C VAL A 330 -0.98 13.43 -6.68
N VAL A 331 -0.16 13.61 -7.72
CA VAL A 331 -0.52 14.42 -8.89
C VAL A 331 -1.76 13.85 -9.58
N ILE A 332 -1.81 12.53 -9.79
CA ILE A 332 -2.99 11.86 -10.39
C ILE A 332 -4.24 12.04 -9.51
N PHE A 333 -4.08 12.01 -8.18
CA PHE A 333 -5.19 12.22 -7.27
C PHE A 333 -5.72 13.66 -7.31
N MET A 334 -4.84 14.63 -7.51
CA MET A 334 -5.23 16.02 -7.78
C MET A 334 -6.03 16.13 -9.10
N LEU A 335 -5.62 15.41 -10.15
CA LEU A 335 -6.38 15.34 -11.41
C LEU A 335 -7.75 14.68 -11.22
N TYR A 336 -7.84 13.66 -10.35
CA TYR A 336 -9.13 13.04 -9.97
C TYR A 336 -10.08 14.07 -9.34
N PHE A 337 -9.60 14.89 -8.39
CA PHE A 337 -10.43 15.92 -7.76
C PHE A 337 -10.93 17.00 -8.74
N ASN A 338 -10.16 17.27 -9.79
CA ASN A 338 -10.55 18.20 -10.84
C ASN A 338 -11.43 17.56 -11.95
N SER A 339 -11.85 16.30 -11.79
CA SER A 339 -12.72 15.64 -12.77
C SER A 339 -14.16 16.11 -12.63
N GLU A 340 -14.89 16.20 -13.76
CA GLU A 340 -16.28 16.66 -13.76
C GLU A 340 -17.18 15.85 -12.82
N ASN A 341 -16.97 14.54 -12.73
CA ASN A 341 -17.77 13.67 -11.87
C ASN A 341 -17.60 14.05 -10.39
N VAL A 342 -16.38 14.38 -9.96
CA VAL A 342 -16.11 14.79 -8.58
C VAL A 342 -16.63 16.20 -8.31
N LEU A 343 -16.43 17.13 -9.25
CA LEU A 343 -16.91 18.51 -9.12
C LEU A 343 -18.45 18.60 -9.06
N LYS A 344 -19.18 17.67 -9.71
CA LYS A 344 -20.64 17.57 -9.61
C LYS A 344 -21.10 16.88 -8.33
N LEU A 345 -20.30 15.94 -7.79
CA LEU A 345 -20.67 15.14 -6.62
C LEU A 345 -20.47 15.88 -5.29
N TYR A 346 -19.47 16.75 -5.19
CA TYR A 346 -19.11 17.48 -3.97
C TYR A 346 -19.62 18.92 -4.01
N ARG A 347 -20.27 19.39 -2.93
CA ARG A 347 -20.76 20.78 -2.82
C ARG A 347 -19.64 21.80 -2.63
N HIS A 348 -18.59 21.40 -1.91
CA HIS A 348 -17.41 22.24 -1.66
C HIS A 348 -16.11 21.51 -2.05
N PRO A 349 -15.83 21.31 -3.36
CA PRO A 349 -14.67 20.54 -3.82
C PRO A 349 -13.31 21.14 -3.38
N SER A 350 -13.25 22.42 -3.02
CA SER A 350 -12.04 23.10 -2.59
C SER A 350 -11.40 22.44 -1.36
N TRP A 351 -12.20 21.88 -0.44
CA TRP A 351 -11.71 21.17 0.74
C TRP A 351 -10.90 19.91 0.40
N LEU A 352 -11.15 19.29 -0.76
CA LEU A 352 -10.41 18.12 -1.23
C LEU A 352 -8.94 18.44 -1.52
N PHE A 353 -8.61 19.68 -1.90
CA PHE A 353 -7.22 20.08 -2.09
C PHE A 353 -6.39 19.99 -0.81
N GLY A 354 -7.02 20.10 0.37
CA GLY A 354 -6.34 19.87 1.64
C GLY A 354 -5.79 18.44 1.80
N ILE A 355 -6.34 17.45 1.07
CA ILE A 355 -5.85 16.06 1.08
C ILE A 355 -4.49 15.95 0.38
N VAL A 356 -4.17 16.81 -0.58
CA VAL A 356 -2.92 16.78 -1.35
C VAL A 356 -1.68 16.95 -0.46
N PRO A 357 -1.52 18.04 0.34
CA PRO A 357 -0.36 18.21 1.21
C PRO A 357 -0.29 17.12 2.30
N LEU A 358 -1.45 16.64 2.79
CA LEU A 358 -1.51 15.51 3.73
C LEU A 358 -0.94 14.23 3.13
N ALA A 359 -1.34 13.90 1.89
CA ALA A 359 -0.85 12.73 1.17
C ALA A 359 0.66 12.85 0.86
N MET A 360 1.13 14.03 0.46
CA MET A 360 2.56 14.30 0.26
C MET A 360 3.37 14.09 1.54
N LEU A 361 2.91 14.66 2.67
CA LEU A 361 3.57 14.52 3.96
C LEU A 361 3.60 13.06 4.42
N TRP A 362 2.49 12.34 4.26
CA TRP A 362 2.38 10.95 4.66
C TRP A 362 3.26 10.03 3.84
N LEU A 363 3.21 10.13 2.51
CA LEU A 363 4.05 9.33 1.60
C LEU A 363 5.53 9.67 1.77
N GLY A 364 5.87 10.96 1.83
CA GLY A 364 7.24 11.41 2.06
C GLY A 364 7.79 10.89 3.39
N ARG A 365 7.01 10.99 4.47
CA ARG A 365 7.37 10.42 5.78
C ARG A 365 7.58 8.91 5.69
N LEU A 366 6.67 8.18 5.05
CA LEU A 366 6.75 6.73 4.94
C LEU A 366 8.04 6.28 4.23
N TRP A 367 8.41 6.98 3.15
CA TRP A 367 9.67 6.75 2.45
C TRP A 367 10.90 7.08 3.31
N VAL A 368 10.92 8.22 4.00
CA VAL A 368 12.01 8.55 4.94
C VAL A 368 12.18 7.48 6.01
N LEU A 369 11.09 6.93 6.55
CA LEU A 369 11.14 5.85 7.55
C LEU A 369 11.65 4.53 6.96
N SER A 370 11.35 4.23 5.69
CA SER A 370 11.91 3.06 5.02
C SER A 370 13.41 3.19 4.78
N PHE A 371 13.91 4.37 4.40
CA PHE A 371 15.35 4.66 4.32
C PHE A 371 16.08 4.56 5.66
N ARG A 372 15.37 4.74 6.77
CA ARG A 372 15.90 4.53 8.14
C ARG A 372 15.80 3.09 8.63
N GLY A 373 15.14 2.20 7.88
CA GLY A 373 14.89 0.83 8.33
C GLY A 373 13.87 0.71 9.45
N GLU A 374 12.98 1.70 9.61
CA GLU A 374 11.91 1.67 10.62
C GLU A 374 10.66 0.92 10.13
N VAL A 375 10.49 0.77 8.81
CA VAL A 375 9.38 0.04 8.19
C VAL A 375 9.81 -1.37 7.85
N ASN A 376 9.64 -2.31 8.79
CA ASN A 376 10.11 -3.70 8.66
C ASN A 376 8.99 -4.73 8.40
N GLU A 377 7.74 -4.29 8.35
CA GLU A 377 6.58 -5.13 8.06
C GLU A 377 5.87 -4.70 6.77
N ASP A 378 4.81 -5.42 6.39
CA ASP A 378 3.99 -5.06 5.23
C ASP A 378 3.49 -3.61 5.40
N PRO A 379 3.70 -2.70 4.42
CA PRO A 379 3.44 -1.27 4.59
C PRO A 379 1.99 -0.96 5.00
N LEU A 380 1.02 -1.73 4.49
CA LEU A 380 -0.39 -1.57 4.87
C LEU A 380 -0.64 -1.95 6.34
N LEU A 381 0.05 -2.97 6.84
CA LEU A 381 -0.05 -3.36 8.24
C LEU A 381 0.63 -2.33 9.15
N TYR A 382 1.78 -1.81 8.74
CA TYR A 382 2.46 -0.71 9.44
C TYR A 382 1.53 0.52 9.59
N VAL A 383 0.92 0.94 8.47
CA VAL A 383 0.00 2.08 8.40
C VAL A 383 -1.21 1.90 9.33
N SER A 384 -1.72 0.68 9.46
CA SER A 384 -2.87 0.39 10.35
C SER A 384 -2.58 0.57 11.84
N ARG A 385 -1.30 0.63 12.23
CA ARG A 385 -0.88 0.75 13.64
C ARG A 385 -0.14 2.06 13.93
N ASP A 386 0.42 2.69 12.91
CA ASP A 386 1.17 3.93 13.07
C ASP A 386 0.21 5.11 13.36
N PRO A 387 0.30 5.74 14.54
CA PRO A 387 -0.66 6.77 14.94
C PRO A 387 -0.62 7.99 14.03
N VAL A 388 0.54 8.35 13.48
CA VAL A 388 0.67 9.46 12.53
C VAL A 388 -0.09 9.14 11.24
N SER A 389 0.04 7.92 10.72
CA SER A 389 -0.72 7.49 9.55
C SER A 389 -2.22 7.50 9.82
N LEU A 390 -2.67 7.02 10.98
CA LEU A 390 -4.09 7.04 11.36
C LEU A 390 -4.64 8.48 11.49
N ILE A 391 -3.86 9.40 12.06
CA ILE A 391 -4.23 10.82 12.14
C ILE A 391 -4.37 11.43 10.75
N VAL A 392 -3.43 11.15 9.83
CA VAL A 392 -3.52 11.64 8.45
C VAL A 392 -4.75 11.06 7.74
N ILE A 393 -5.00 9.76 7.86
CA ILE A 393 -6.19 9.12 7.28
C ILE A 393 -7.48 9.76 7.81
N ALA A 394 -7.56 9.99 9.12
CA ALA A 394 -8.71 10.63 9.75
C ALA A 394 -8.89 12.09 9.26
N ALA A 395 -7.80 12.85 9.11
CA ALA A 395 -7.83 14.20 8.56
C ALA A 395 -8.31 14.22 7.10
N CYS A 396 -7.82 13.29 6.26
CA CYS A 396 -8.30 13.15 4.88
C CYS A 396 -9.79 12.80 4.83
N ALA A 397 -10.27 11.91 5.71
CA ALA A 397 -11.68 11.56 5.80
C ALA A 397 -12.55 12.75 6.25
N ALA A 398 -12.07 13.54 7.21
CA ALA A 398 -12.77 14.74 7.68
C ALA A 398 -12.88 15.81 6.57
N LEU A 399 -11.81 16.04 5.80
CA LEU A 399 -11.83 16.92 4.63
C LEU A 399 -12.79 16.41 3.55
N GLY A 400 -12.77 15.10 3.29
CA GLY A 400 -13.71 14.46 2.38
C GLY A 400 -15.17 14.66 2.81
N ALA A 401 -15.47 14.51 4.10
CA ALA A 401 -16.80 14.73 4.65
C ALA A 401 -17.22 16.21 4.60
N ALA A 402 -16.31 17.15 4.85
CA ALA A 402 -16.57 18.59 4.77
C ALA A 402 -16.82 19.08 3.33
N ALA A 403 -16.35 18.33 2.33
CA ALA A 403 -16.55 18.66 0.93
C ALA A 403 -17.94 18.25 0.39
N VAL A 404 -18.64 17.30 1.05
CA VAL A 404 -19.99 16.83 0.68
C VAL A 404 -21.04 17.82 1.11
#